data_AF-A0A0X3TBG4-F1
#
_entry.id   AF-A0A0X3TBG4-F1
#
_cell.length_a   1.000
_cell.length_b   1.000
_cell.length_c   1.000
_cell.angle_alpha   90.00
_cell.angle_beta   90.00
_cell.angle_gamma   90.00
#
_symmetry.space_group_name_H-M   'P 1'
#
loop_
_entity.id
_entity.type
_entity.pdbx_description
1 polymer ?
#
loop_
_entity_poly.entity_id
_entity_poly.type
_entity_poly.pdbx_seq_one_letter_code
_entity_poly.pdbx_strand_id
1 'polypeptide(L)'
;MMLKKLFPIALLAPSLAVSEPVTLDTFVRAETDHMFRANMAAFDVGVGELIHVRKPTTPDNQPVIRMNQDTLYSGIVLDLSDPVEFTLSDLGERYISMHVINQDHYMFVETAPGTYNLTEENVGTRFAYVTVRIFMDANDPDDVIEAHATQDSLTVTGGGTGPFEAPDWDLDDLARARMALSNLAELGFSSFYSFGTEEETRPIDHLVGTAAGWGGLPRTAALYEIDSVDANDGETPHSVTVNEVPVEAFWSITV
;
A
#
# COMPACT_ATOMS: atom_id res chain seq x y z
N MET A 1 32.68 -60.86 21.46
CA MET A 1 33.21 -59.50 21.20
C MET A 1 32.12 -58.71 20.49
N MET A 2 31.34 -57.90 21.22
CA MET A 2 30.19 -57.15 20.68
C MET A 2 30.70 -55.94 19.88
N LEU A 3 30.39 -55.89 18.59
CA LEU A 3 30.69 -54.76 17.72
C LEU A 3 29.54 -53.74 17.84
N LYS A 4 29.77 -52.66 18.60
CA LYS A 4 28.83 -51.53 18.68
C LYS A 4 28.79 -50.82 17.32
N LYS A 5 27.62 -50.83 16.67
CA LYS A 5 27.35 -49.98 15.51
C LYS A 5 27.25 -48.53 16.00
N LEU A 6 28.21 -47.69 15.61
CA LEU A 6 28.06 -46.24 15.71
C LEU A 6 27.11 -45.76 14.61
N PHE A 7 26.01 -45.14 15.00
CA PHE A 7 25.18 -44.34 14.12
C PHE A 7 25.85 -42.97 13.95
N PRO A 8 26.11 -42.47 12.73
CA PRO A 8 26.58 -41.12 12.54
C PRO A 8 25.39 -40.17 12.76
N ILE A 9 25.48 -39.34 13.79
CA ILE A 9 24.62 -38.16 13.95
C ILE A 9 25.15 -37.14 12.94
N ALA A 10 24.40 -36.93 11.85
CA ALA A 10 24.65 -35.81 10.95
C ALA A 10 24.29 -34.52 11.71
N LEU A 11 25.30 -33.75 12.12
CA LEU A 11 25.09 -32.35 12.51
C LEU A 11 24.69 -31.58 11.25
N LEU A 12 23.42 -31.26 11.10
CA LEU A 12 22.96 -30.17 10.25
C LEU A 12 23.46 -28.88 10.91
N ALA A 13 24.53 -28.31 10.36
CA ALA A 13 24.91 -26.94 10.70
C ALA A 13 23.75 -26.02 10.25
N PRO A 14 23.23 -25.13 11.10
CA PRO A 14 22.27 -24.13 10.65
C PRO A 14 22.96 -23.31 9.55
N SER A 15 22.40 -23.31 8.33
CA SER A 15 22.77 -22.27 7.39
C SER A 15 22.36 -20.96 8.04
N LEU A 16 23.33 -20.08 8.31
CA LEU A 16 23.02 -18.69 8.60
C LEU A 16 22.23 -18.21 7.38
N ALA A 17 20.93 -18.00 7.54
CA ALA A 17 20.14 -17.28 6.55
C ALA A 17 20.75 -15.88 6.50
N VAL A 18 21.48 -15.59 5.43
CA VAL A 18 22.00 -14.26 5.16
C VAL A 18 20.86 -13.54 4.47
N SER A 19 20.44 -12.40 5.03
CA SER A 19 19.44 -11.53 4.41
C SER A 19 19.88 -11.11 3.01
N GLU A 20 18.93 -10.98 2.09
CA GLU A 20 19.19 -10.56 0.72
C GLU A 20 19.51 -9.07 0.67
N PRO A 21 20.65 -8.64 0.08
CA PRO A 21 21.02 -7.23 0.05
C PRO A 21 20.04 -6.40 -0.78
N VAL A 22 19.78 -5.18 -0.32
CA VAL A 22 18.97 -4.21 -1.08
C VAL A 22 19.89 -3.32 -1.90
N THR A 23 19.66 -3.29 -3.21
CA THR A 23 20.37 -2.48 -4.20
C THR A 23 19.38 -1.56 -4.90
N LEU A 24 19.84 -0.65 -5.76
CA LEU A 24 18.93 0.16 -6.58
C LEU A 24 18.02 -0.71 -7.47
N ASP A 25 18.53 -1.84 -7.97
CA ASP A 25 17.78 -2.73 -8.85
C ASP A 25 16.70 -3.52 -8.09
N THR A 26 16.93 -3.81 -6.80
CA THR A 26 16.01 -4.60 -5.97
C THR A 26 15.17 -3.76 -5.01
N PHE A 27 15.43 -2.46 -4.91
CA PHE A 27 14.81 -1.58 -3.93
C PHE A 27 13.28 -1.58 -4.02
N VAL A 28 12.70 -1.42 -5.22
CA VAL A 28 11.25 -1.32 -5.38
C VAL A 28 10.53 -2.56 -4.85
N ARG A 29 11.07 -3.74 -5.19
CA ARG A 29 10.56 -5.04 -4.70
C ARG A 29 10.72 -5.15 -3.20
N ALA A 30 11.91 -4.83 -2.67
CA ALA A 30 12.21 -4.91 -1.25
C ALA A 30 11.33 -3.98 -0.40
N GLU A 31 11.12 -2.76 -0.88
CA GLU A 31 10.24 -1.77 -0.24
C GLU A 31 8.79 -2.25 -0.23
N THR A 32 8.31 -2.77 -1.35
CA THR A 32 6.92 -3.20 -1.46
C THR A 32 6.65 -4.48 -0.65
N ASP A 33 7.57 -5.44 -0.66
CA ASP A 33 7.49 -6.62 0.21
C ASP A 33 7.52 -6.25 1.69
N HIS A 34 8.36 -5.27 2.07
CA HIS A 34 8.39 -4.73 3.42
C HIS A 34 7.04 -4.09 3.79
N MET A 35 6.45 -3.30 2.89
CA MET A 35 5.15 -2.67 3.14
C MET A 35 4.00 -3.67 3.23
N PHE A 36 4.01 -4.76 2.45
CA PHE A 36 3.01 -5.82 2.57
C PHE A 36 3.11 -6.49 3.95
N ARG A 37 4.33 -6.84 4.39
CA ARG A 37 4.57 -7.40 5.74
C ARG A 37 4.18 -6.42 6.84
N ALA A 38 4.54 -5.15 6.71
CA ALA A 38 4.23 -4.12 7.70
C ALA A 38 2.72 -3.92 7.87
N ASN A 39 1.95 -3.89 6.77
CA ASN A 39 0.49 -3.79 6.84
C ASN A 39 -0.13 -5.04 7.48
N MET A 40 0.27 -6.25 7.06
CA MET A 40 -0.20 -7.49 7.69
C MET A 40 0.10 -7.54 9.20
N ALA A 41 1.33 -7.18 9.59
CA ALA A 41 1.75 -7.16 10.99
C ALA A 41 1.04 -6.08 11.82
N ALA A 42 0.83 -4.87 11.26
CA ALA A 42 0.17 -3.77 11.96
C ALA A 42 -1.28 -4.09 12.33
N PHE A 43 -1.94 -4.94 11.54
CA PHE A 43 -3.34 -5.31 11.72
C PHE A 43 -3.55 -6.75 12.22
N ASP A 44 -2.48 -7.50 12.48
CA ASP A 44 -2.51 -8.91 12.92
C ASP A 44 -3.32 -9.81 11.95
N VAL A 45 -3.05 -9.66 10.65
CA VAL A 45 -3.72 -10.42 9.58
C VAL A 45 -2.73 -11.13 8.67
N GLY A 46 -3.18 -12.24 8.08
CA GLY A 46 -2.44 -13.01 7.08
C GLY A 46 -2.80 -12.67 5.63
N VAL A 47 -2.19 -13.42 4.71
CA VAL A 47 -2.56 -13.40 3.28
C VAL A 47 -3.99 -13.91 3.12
N GLY A 48 -4.79 -13.23 2.30
CA GLY A 48 -6.19 -13.57 2.05
C GLY A 48 -7.17 -13.08 3.14
N GLU A 49 -6.68 -12.39 4.17
CA GLU A 49 -7.52 -11.87 5.26
C GLU A 49 -7.83 -10.38 5.04
N LEU A 50 -9.11 -10.07 4.81
CA LEU A 50 -9.58 -8.69 4.65
C LEU A 50 -9.70 -8.01 6.02
N ILE A 51 -9.04 -6.85 6.17
CA ILE A 51 -9.16 -5.99 7.35
C ILE A 51 -9.90 -4.69 7.02
N HIS A 52 -10.69 -4.20 7.98
CA HIS A 52 -11.32 -2.88 7.95
C HIS A 52 -10.78 -1.97 9.05
N VAL A 53 -10.18 -0.85 8.65
CA VAL A 53 -9.83 0.24 9.56
C VAL A 53 -11.09 1.07 9.79
N ARG A 54 -11.66 0.97 10.99
CA ARG A 54 -12.98 1.56 11.33
C ARG A 54 -12.93 3.02 11.75
N LYS A 55 -11.72 3.58 11.88
CA LYS A 55 -11.49 4.96 12.30
C LYS A 55 -10.51 5.61 11.32
N PRO A 56 -10.57 6.93 11.14
CA PRO A 56 -9.53 7.65 10.41
C PRO A 56 -8.13 7.29 10.93
N THR A 57 -7.19 7.19 10.00
CA THR A 57 -5.78 7.02 10.34
C THR A 57 -5.23 8.33 10.93
N THR A 58 -4.45 8.22 11.99
CA THR A 58 -3.65 9.29 12.58
C THR A 58 -2.18 9.02 12.30
N PRO A 59 -1.29 10.02 12.49
CA PRO A 59 0.14 9.80 12.40
C PRO A 59 0.66 8.66 13.30
N ASP A 60 -0.03 8.39 14.41
CA ASP A 60 0.35 7.37 15.40
C ASP A 60 -0.06 5.94 15.02
N ASN A 61 -0.92 5.74 14.02
CA ASN A 61 -1.51 4.41 13.72
C ASN A 61 -1.49 4.03 12.23
N GLN A 62 -0.68 4.70 11.41
CA GLN A 62 -0.56 4.42 9.97
C GLN A 62 0.71 3.60 9.66
N PRO A 63 0.60 2.43 9.00
CA PRO A 63 1.77 1.67 8.53
C PRO A 63 2.38 2.25 7.25
N VAL A 64 1.63 3.11 6.54
CA VAL A 64 2.03 3.79 5.30
C VAL A 64 2.10 5.28 5.58
N ILE A 65 3.08 5.96 5.00
CA ILE A 65 3.26 7.40 5.20
C ILE A 65 2.10 8.21 4.57
N ARG A 66 1.55 9.17 5.33
CA ARG A 66 0.52 10.14 4.87
C ARG A 66 -0.79 9.50 4.36
N MET A 67 -1.34 8.54 5.11
CA MET A 67 -2.67 8.01 4.85
C MET A 67 -3.74 9.10 5.00
N ASN A 68 -4.70 9.12 4.06
CA ASN A 68 -5.78 10.12 3.99
C ASN A 68 -6.73 10.03 5.20
N GLN A 69 -7.04 11.16 5.83
CA GLN A 69 -7.96 11.24 6.97
C GLN A 69 -9.45 11.31 6.58
N ASP A 70 -9.76 11.64 5.33
CA ASP A 70 -11.15 11.75 4.83
C ASP A 70 -11.76 10.41 4.39
N THR A 71 -10.97 9.34 4.45
CA THR A 71 -11.39 8.01 4.00
C THR A 71 -11.12 6.95 5.06
N LEU A 72 -12.05 6.02 5.23
CA LEU A 72 -11.78 4.75 5.87
C LEU A 72 -11.07 3.81 4.90
N TYR A 73 -10.18 2.97 5.44
CA TYR A 73 -9.41 2.00 4.68
C TYR A 73 -9.90 0.59 4.94
N SER A 74 -9.92 -0.23 3.89
CA SER A 74 -9.87 -1.69 4.01
C SER A 74 -8.64 -2.19 3.26
N GLY A 75 -8.05 -3.30 3.70
CA GLY A 75 -6.81 -3.81 3.12
C GLY A 75 -6.78 -5.33 3.08
N ILE A 76 -6.15 -5.89 2.07
CA ILE A 76 -5.89 -7.34 1.95
C ILE A 76 -4.66 -7.59 1.09
N VAL A 77 -3.75 -8.45 1.57
CA VAL A 77 -2.68 -9.00 0.73
C VAL A 77 -3.20 -10.28 0.09
N LEU A 78 -3.19 -10.37 -1.23
CA LEU A 78 -3.67 -11.49 -2.02
C LEU A 78 -2.50 -12.37 -2.50
N ASP A 79 -2.72 -13.68 -2.53
CA ASP A 79 -1.91 -14.64 -3.30
C ASP A 79 -2.67 -14.99 -4.58
N LEU A 80 -2.18 -14.52 -5.72
CA LEU A 80 -2.76 -14.69 -7.05
C LEU A 80 -2.24 -15.94 -7.77
N SER A 81 -1.66 -16.90 -7.04
CA SER A 81 -1.40 -18.25 -7.58
C SER A 81 -2.67 -18.95 -8.06
N ASP A 82 -3.82 -18.54 -7.52
CA ASP A 82 -5.16 -18.78 -8.07
C ASP A 82 -5.88 -17.42 -8.27
N PRO A 83 -6.78 -17.30 -9.26
CA PRO A 83 -7.54 -16.07 -9.48
C PRO A 83 -8.35 -15.63 -8.26
N VAL A 84 -8.50 -14.31 -8.09
CA VAL A 84 -9.33 -13.67 -7.06
C VAL A 84 -10.43 -12.85 -7.72
N GLU A 85 -11.65 -12.98 -7.23
CA GLU A 85 -12.74 -12.05 -7.53
C GLU A 85 -12.91 -11.06 -6.37
N PHE A 86 -12.76 -9.77 -6.64
CA PHE A 86 -12.99 -8.69 -5.69
C PHE A 86 -14.24 -7.92 -6.10
N THR A 87 -15.22 -7.79 -5.21
CA THR A 87 -16.49 -7.13 -5.51
C THR A 87 -16.64 -5.81 -4.77
N LEU A 88 -16.85 -4.74 -5.54
CA LEU A 88 -17.33 -3.44 -5.07
C LEU A 88 -18.84 -3.38 -5.28
N SER A 89 -19.59 -3.31 -4.18
CA SER A 89 -21.06 -3.20 -4.22
C SER A 89 -21.48 -1.81 -4.75
N ASP A 90 -22.64 -1.73 -5.39
CA ASP A 90 -23.26 -0.45 -5.75
C ASP A 90 -23.91 0.16 -4.51
N LEU A 91 -23.35 1.29 -4.05
CA LEU A 91 -23.71 1.95 -2.81
C LEU A 91 -24.11 3.42 -3.04
N GLY A 92 -24.50 3.75 -4.28
CA GLY A 92 -24.92 5.10 -4.65
C GLY A 92 -23.74 6.05 -4.90
N GLU A 93 -23.81 7.26 -4.35
CA GLU A 93 -22.91 8.36 -4.71
C GLU A 93 -21.65 8.47 -3.83
N ARG A 94 -21.50 7.61 -2.80
CA ARG A 94 -20.34 7.65 -1.91
C ARG A 94 -19.07 7.30 -2.68
N TYR A 95 -18.03 8.11 -2.51
CA TYR A 95 -16.73 7.82 -3.11
C TYR A 95 -16.13 6.53 -2.55
N ILE A 96 -15.75 5.65 -3.46
CA ILE A 96 -15.01 4.41 -3.20
C ILE A 96 -13.91 4.24 -4.26
N SER A 97 -12.74 3.77 -3.85
CA SER A 97 -11.68 3.35 -4.78
C SER A 97 -11.00 2.08 -4.32
N MET A 98 -11.00 1.06 -5.18
CA MET A 98 -10.17 -0.13 -5.05
C MET A 98 -8.85 0.11 -5.75
N HIS A 99 -7.78 0.14 -4.98
CA HIS A 99 -6.42 0.37 -5.42
C HIS A 99 -5.62 -0.94 -5.29
N VAL A 100 -5.16 -1.46 -6.43
CA VAL A 100 -4.39 -2.71 -6.51
C VAL A 100 -2.93 -2.35 -6.76
N ILE A 101 -2.03 -2.83 -5.90
CA ILE A 101 -0.58 -2.62 -5.98
C ILE A 101 0.10 -3.99 -6.10
N ASN A 102 0.90 -4.19 -7.14
CA ASN A 102 1.71 -5.39 -7.31
C ASN A 102 3.07 -5.25 -6.58
N GLN A 103 3.88 -6.30 -6.45
CA GLN A 103 5.14 -6.17 -5.68
C GLN A 103 6.25 -5.39 -6.41
N ASP A 104 6.07 -5.04 -7.69
CA ASP A 104 6.93 -4.11 -8.43
C ASP A 104 6.43 -2.66 -8.32
N HIS A 105 5.49 -2.40 -7.41
CA HIS A 105 4.90 -1.08 -7.16
C HIS A 105 4.17 -0.47 -8.37
N TYR A 106 3.78 -1.30 -9.34
CA TYR A 106 2.81 -0.89 -10.36
C TYR A 106 1.41 -1.12 -9.85
N MET A 107 0.48 -0.30 -10.34
CA MET A 107 -0.85 -0.20 -9.76
C MET A 107 -1.90 0.29 -10.73
N PHE A 108 -3.16 0.01 -10.37
CA PHE A 108 -4.33 0.58 -11.00
C PHE A 108 -5.44 0.80 -9.97
N VAL A 109 -6.43 1.61 -10.35
CA VAL A 109 -7.54 1.99 -9.47
C VAL A 109 -8.87 1.80 -10.19
N GLU A 110 -9.82 1.23 -9.47
CA GLU A 110 -11.19 0.99 -9.90
C GLU A 110 -12.15 1.68 -8.93
N THR A 111 -13.13 2.42 -9.45
CA THR A 111 -14.10 3.19 -8.65
C THR A 111 -15.55 2.79 -8.94
N ALA A 112 -15.79 2.09 -10.05
CA ALA A 112 -17.13 1.67 -10.42
C ALA A 112 -17.57 0.45 -9.60
N PRO A 113 -18.87 0.31 -9.29
CA PRO A 113 -19.40 -0.94 -8.78
C PRO A 113 -19.17 -2.08 -9.78
N GLY A 114 -18.79 -3.25 -9.28
CA GLY A 114 -18.49 -4.40 -10.12
C GLY A 114 -17.71 -5.49 -9.42
N THR A 115 -17.60 -6.63 -10.09
CA THR A 115 -16.73 -7.73 -9.70
C THR A 115 -15.51 -7.74 -10.62
N TYR A 116 -14.35 -7.63 -10.01
CA TYR A 116 -13.05 -7.52 -10.66
C TYR A 116 -12.29 -8.83 -10.52
N ASN A 117 -11.90 -9.42 -11.65
CA ASN A 117 -11.09 -10.64 -11.68
C ASN A 117 -9.60 -10.28 -11.69
N LEU A 118 -8.92 -10.55 -10.58
CA LEU A 118 -7.49 -10.31 -10.37
C LEU A 118 -6.73 -11.62 -10.59
N THR A 119 -5.71 -11.60 -11.45
CA THR A 119 -4.85 -12.74 -11.76
C THR A 119 -3.39 -12.31 -11.71
N GLU A 120 -2.47 -13.25 -11.49
CA GLU A 120 -1.03 -12.94 -11.58
C GLU A 120 -0.66 -12.31 -12.92
N GLU A 121 -1.29 -12.73 -14.02
CA GLU A 121 -1.04 -12.18 -15.37
C GLU A 121 -1.46 -10.71 -15.50
N ASN A 122 -2.65 -10.33 -14.99
CA ASN A 122 -3.15 -8.96 -15.17
C ASN A 122 -2.63 -7.98 -14.10
N VAL A 123 -2.28 -8.48 -12.91
CA VAL A 123 -1.67 -7.67 -11.86
C VAL A 123 -0.15 -7.59 -12.03
N GLY A 124 0.48 -8.62 -12.60
CA GLY A 124 1.91 -8.67 -12.95
C GLY A 124 2.79 -9.39 -11.93
N THR A 125 2.29 -9.70 -10.73
CA THR A 125 3.02 -10.47 -9.72
C THR A 125 2.07 -11.40 -8.97
N ARG A 126 2.60 -12.52 -8.45
CA ARG A 126 1.83 -13.44 -7.61
C ARG A 126 1.19 -12.76 -6.41
N PHE A 127 1.92 -11.95 -5.64
CA PHE A 127 1.32 -11.25 -4.51
C PHE A 127 0.90 -9.84 -4.91
N ALA A 128 -0.23 -9.39 -4.38
CA ALA A 128 -0.73 -8.04 -4.58
C ALA A 128 -1.35 -7.51 -3.30
N TYR A 129 -1.28 -6.20 -3.09
CA TYR A 129 -1.98 -5.54 -2.00
C TYR A 129 -3.15 -4.75 -2.57
N VAL A 130 -4.35 -5.06 -2.10
CA VAL A 130 -5.55 -4.32 -2.45
C VAL A 130 -5.95 -3.47 -1.26
N THR A 131 -6.07 -2.17 -1.49
CA THR A 131 -6.64 -1.22 -0.54
C THR A 131 -7.94 -0.66 -1.08
N VAL A 132 -8.95 -0.52 -0.23
CA VAL A 132 -10.19 0.16 -0.56
C VAL A 132 -10.30 1.40 0.28
N ARG A 133 -10.42 2.57 -0.35
CA ARG A 133 -10.67 3.85 0.33
C ARG A 133 -12.15 4.20 0.18
N ILE A 134 -12.80 4.51 1.28
CA ILE A 134 -14.23 4.85 1.33
C ILE A 134 -14.35 6.21 2.00
N PHE A 135 -14.92 7.20 1.31
CA PHE A 135 -15.14 8.52 1.89
C PHE A 135 -16.03 8.44 3.12
N MET A 136 -15.70 9.24 4.14
CA MET A 136 -16.45 9.33 5.39
C MET A 136 -16.35 10.74 5.97
N ASP A 137 -17.50 11.36 6.24
CA ASP A 137 -17.58 12.61 7.00
C ASP A 137 -17.59 12.32 8.51
N ALA A 138 -16.46 12.57 9.15
CA ALA A 138 -16.29 12.31 10.59
C ALA A 138 -17.20 13.19 11.48
N ASN A 139 -17.80 14.25 10.94
CA ASN A 139 -18.71 15.13 11.68
C ASN A 139 -20.17 14.67 11.59
N ASP A 140 -20.49 13.69 10.74
CA ASP A 140 -21.81 13.11 10.59
C ASP A 140 -21.84 11.66 11.12
N PRO A 141 -22.39 11.42 12.33
CA PRO A 141 -22.48 10.07 12.89
C PRO A 141 -23.27 9.07 12.04
N ASP A 142 -24.25 9.53 11.26
CA ASP A 142 -25.02 8.63 10.38
C ASP A 142 -24.18 8.25 9.17
N ASP A 143 -23.38 9.17 8.62
CA ASP A 143 -22.42 8.91 7.54
C ASP A 143 -21.36 7.87 7.95
N VAL A 144 -20.89 7.92 9.20
CA VAL A 144 -19.95 6.93 9.75
C VAL A 144 -20.55 5.52 9.72
N ILE A 145 -21.83 5.37 10.07
CA ILE A 145 -22.53 4.08 10.06
C ILE A 145 -22.64 3.55 8.63
N GLU A 146 -22.99 4.41 7.67
CA GLU A 146 -23.06 4.05 6.26
C GLU A 146 -21.69 3.67 5.68
N ALA A 147 -20.63 4.37 6.04
CA ALA A 147 -19.26 4.04 5.64
C ALA A 147 -18.82 2.67 6.20
N HIS A 148 -19.22 2.32 7.42
CA HIS A 148 -18.98 0.98 7.98
C HIS A 148 -19.78 -0.10 7.25
N ALA A 149 -21.05 0.14 6.93
CA ALA A 149 -21.86 -0.78 6.14
C ALA A 149 -21.27 -0.98 4.72
N THR A 150 -20.67 0.08 4.16
CA THR A 150 -19.95 0.03 2.88
C THR A 150 -18.74 -0.91 2.98
N GLN A 151 -17.91 -0.76 4.02
CA GLN A 151 -16.79 -1.69 4.30
C GLN A 151 -17.28 -3.13 4.41
N ASP A 152 -18.39 -3.37 5.14
CA ASP A 152 -18.94 -4.71 5.38
C ASP A 152 -19.48 -5.39 4.12
N SER A 153 -19.77 -4.61 3.08
CA SER A 153 -20.26 -5.12 1.79
C SER A 153 -19.16 -5.63 0.86
N LEU A 154 -17.89 -5.34 1.17
CA LEU A 154 -16.75 -5.77 0.36
C LEU A 154 -16.64 -7.30 0.41
N THR A 155 -16.53 -7.92 -0.75
CA THR A 155 -16.42 -9.38 -0.86
C THR A 155 -15.19 -9.75 -1.67
N VAL A 156 -14.42 -10.71 -1.15
CA VAL A 156 -13.25 -11.30 -1.82
C VAL A 156 -13.42 -12.81 -1.84
N THR A 157 -13.27 -13.43 -3.01
CA THR A 157 -13.36 -14.88 -3.19
C THR A 157 -12.24 -15.40 -4.09
N GLY A 158 -11.79 -16.63 -3.85
CA GLY A 158 -10.67 -17.22 -4.57
C GLY A 158 -9.32 -16.94 -3.90
N GLY A 159 -8.25 -16.99 -4.68
CA GLY A 159 -6.88 -16.78 -4.21
C GLY A 159 -6.25 -17.97 -3.49
N GLY A 160 -4.92 -17.94 -3.44
CA GLY A 160 -4.10 -18.86 -2.66
C GLY A 160 -4.19 -18.59 -1.16
N THR A 161 -3.89 -19.61 -0.36
CA THR A 161 -3.87 -19.55 1.12
C THR A 161 -2.48 -19.77 1.69
N GLY A 162 -1.46 -19.69 0.83
CA GLY A 162 -0.06 -19.85 1.23
C GLY A 162 0.46 -18.67 2.05
N PRO A 163 1.59 -18.83 2.75
CA PRO A 163 2.25 -17.70 3.41
C PRO A 163 2.74 -16.69 2.36
N PHE A 164 2.97 -15.45 2.79
CA PHE A 164 3.64 -14.46 1.94
C PHE A 164 5.10 -14.88 1.69
N GLU A 165 5.41 -15.24 0.44
CA GLU A 165 6.74 -15.68 0.01
C GLU A 165 7.46 -14.54 -0.69
N ALA A 166 8.45 -13.97 0.01
CA ALA A 166 9.34 -12.94 -0.50
C ALA A 166 10.72 -13.09 0.16
N PRO A 167 11.79 -12.58 -0.44
CA PRO A 167 13.11 -12.59 0.18
C PRO A 167 13.13 -11.99 1.58
N ASP A 168 14.04 -12.50 2.40
CA ASP A 168 14.38 -11.91 3.70
C ASP A 168 15.34 -10.75 3.46
N TRP A 169 14.80 -9.58 3.11
CA TRP A 169 15.58 -8.40 2.72
C TRP A 169 16.41 -7.83 3.89
N ASP A 170 17.62 -7.35 3.60
CA ASP A 170 18.43 -6.59 4.54
C ASP A 170 17.76 -5.25 4.85
N LEU A 171 17.22 -5.13 6.07
CA LEU A 171 16.46 -3.96 6.49
C LEU A 171 17.34 -2.72 6.72
N ASP A 172 18.63 -2.89 6.99
CA ASP A 172 19.58 -1.77 7.13
C ASP A 172 19.86 -1.15 5.76
N ASP A 173 20.07 -1.99 4.73
CA ASP A 173 20.20 -1.52 3.36
C ASP A 173 18.89 -0.92 2.83
N LEU A 174 17.73 -1.53 3.14
CA LEU A 174 16.42 -0.98 2.79
C LEU A 174 16.22 0.43 3.37
N ALA A 175 16.47 0.59 4.67
CA ALA A 175 16.34 1.87 5.34
C ALA A 175 17.29 2.94 4.76
N ARG A 176 18.53 2.55 4.43
CA ARG A 176 19.51 3.44 3.80
C ARG A 176 19.07 3.86 2.40
N ALA A 177 18.60 2.93 1.58
CA ALA A 177 18.12 3.21 0.23
C ALA A 177 16.89 4.11 0.24
N ARG A 178 15.89 3.80 1.09
CA ARG A 178 14.69 4.62 1.28
C ARG A 178 15.05 6.06 1.65
N MET A 179 15.92 6.24 2.64
CA MET A 179 16.36 7.57 3.05
C MET A 179 17.07 8.32 1.91
N ALA A 180 17.98 7.67 1.18
CA ALA A 180 18.70 8.30 0.07
C ALA A 180 17.76 8.74 -1.07
N LEU A 181 16.79 7.88 -1.44
CA LEU A 181 15.81 8.18 -2.49
C LEU A 181 14.79 9.23 -2.05
N SER A 182 14.36 9.20 -0.79
CA SER A 182 13.51 10.26 -0.22
C SER A 182 14.22 11.61 -0.18
N ASN A 183 15.52 11.66 0.12
CA ASN A 183 16.30 12.89 0.04
C ASN A 183 16.45 13.37 -1.42
N LEU A 184 16.54 12.45 -2.39
CA LEU A 184 16.54 12.81 -3.82
C LEU A 184 15.23 13.47 -4.25
N ALA A 185 14.11 13.11 -3.63
CA ALA A 185 12.81 13.74 -3.88
C ALA A 185 12.82 15.26 -3.61
N GLU A 186 13.71 15.77 -2.75
CA GLU A 186 13.88 17.21 -2.50
C GLU A 186 14.39 17.98 -3.73
N LEU A 187 15.05 17.31 -4.69
CA LEU A 187 15.44 17.91 -5.96
C LEU A 187 14.27 18.00 -6.96
N GLY A 188 13.13 17.41 -6.62
CA GLY A 188 11.93 17.32 -7.45
C GLY A 188 11.81 16.00 -8.18
N PHE A 189 10.62 15.42 -8.11
CA PHE A 189 10.15 14.30 -8.92
C PHE A 189 8.68 14.55 -9.28
N SER A 190 8.15 13.83 -10.26
CA SER A 190 6.77 13.99 -10.70
C SER A 190 5.90 12.84 -10.21
N SER A 191 5.07 13.11 -9.20
CA SER A 191 4.04 12.18 -8.73
C SER A 191 3.11 11.68 -9.86
N PHE A 192 2.92 12.51 -10.88
CA PHE A 192 2.15 12.21 -12.09
C PHE A 192 2.67 11.02 -12.90
N TYR A 193 3.97 10.70 -12.76
CA TYR A 193 4.65 9.59 -13.44
C TYR A 193 5.27 8.60 -12.44
N SER A 194 4.93 8.73 -11.14
CA SER A 194 5.38 7.82 -10.08
C SER A 194 4.46 6.63 -9.87
N PHE A 195 3.16 6.79 -10.14
CA PHE A 195 2.12 5.85 -9.77
C PHE A 195 1.23 5.52 -10.98
N GLY A 196 1.06 4.24 -11.29
CA GLY A 196 0.29 3.74 -12.44
C GLY A 196 0.85 2.40 -12.95
N THR A 197 0.52 2.05 -14.19
CA THR A 197 1.12 0.89 -14.87
C THR A 197 2.58 1.17 -15.29
N GLU A 198 3.29 0.14 -15.74
CA GLU A 198 4.65 0.30 -16.26
C GLU A 198 4.74 1.33 -17.40
N GLU A 199 3.73 1.36 -18.28
CA GLU A 199 3.67 2.29 -19.42
C GLU A 199 3.29 3.72 -19.02
N GLU A 200 2.65 3.91 -17.87
CA GLU A 200 2.21 5.20 -17.36
C GLU A 200 3.28 5.90 -16.52
N THR A 201 4.29 5.16 -16.07
CA THR A 201 5.34 5.63 -15.17
C THR A 201 6.65 5.94 -15.89
N ARG A 202 7.50 6.73 -15.24
CA ARG A 202 8.88 6.97 -15.67
C ARG A 202 9.83 6.36 -14.65
N PRO A 203 10.89 5.62 -15.05
CA PRO A 203 11.69 4.82 -14.13
C PRO A 203 12.23 5.57 -12.90
N ILE A 204 12.69 6.82 -13.06
CA ILE A 204 13.22 7.61 -11.94
C ILE A 204 12.09 8.12 -11.03
N ASP A 205 10.96 8.55 -11.59
CA ASP A 205 9.82 9.01 -10.79
C ASP A 205 9.15 7.86 -10.05
N HIS A 206 9.06 6.68 -10.67
CA HIS A 206 8.60 5.45 -10.04
C HIS A 206 9.50 5.07 -8.87
N LEU A 207 10.81 4.95 -9.10
CA LEU A 207 11.78 4.61 -8.05
C LEU A 207 11.74 5.57 -6.86
N VAL A 208 11.75 6.88 -7.12
CA VAL A 208 11.69 7.91 -6.06
C VAL A 208 10.31 7.92 -5.39
N GLY A 209 9.23 7.75 -6.16
CA GLY A 209 7.86 7.67 -5.65
C GLY A 209 7.62 6.47 -4.74
N THR A 210 8.19 5.30 -5.07
CA THR A 210 8.15 4.11 -4.21
C THR A 210 8.77 4.38 -2.85
N ALA A 211 9.89 5.13 -2.79
CA ALA A 211 10.55 5.46 -1.52
C ALA A 211 9.84 6.58 -0.74
N ALA A 212 9.43 7.64 -1.43
CA ALA A 212 8.96 8.89 -0.80
C ALA A 212 7.45 8.93 -0.52
N GLY A 213 6.67 8.06 -1.18
CA GLY A 213 5.22 8.07 -1.15
C GLY A 213 4.59 6.74 -1.55
N TRP A 214 5.10 5.64 -1.00
CA TRP A 214 4.59 4.29 -1.27
C TRP A 214 3.05 4.24 -1.15
N GLY A 215 2.38 3.69 -2.16
CA GLY A 215 0.92 3.55 -2.15
C GLY A 215 0.16 4.84 -2.50
N GLY A 216 0.86 5.86 -3.01
CA GLY A 216 0.24 6.98 -3.72
C GLY A 216 -0.64 6.49 -4.86
N LEU A 217 -1.76 7.17 -5.09
CA LEU A 217 -2.67 6.79 -6.18
C LEU A 217 -2.18 7.35 -7.53
N PRO A 218 -2.48 6.68 -8.65
CA PRO A 218 -2.26 7.24 -9.98
C PRO A 218 -3.01 8.57 -10.15
N ARG A 219 -2.48 9.42 -11.03
CA ARG A 219 -2.98 10.79 -11.28
C ARG A 219 -4.48 10.88 -11.62
N THR A 220 -5.05 9.81 -12.16
CA THR A 220 -6.47 9.73 -12.56
C THR A 220 -7.38 9.52 -11.36
N ALA A 221 -6.84 9.08 -10.23
CA ALA A 221 -7.59 8.78 -9.01
C ALA A 221 -7.34 9.79 -7.88
N ALA A 222 -6.12 10.31 -7.75
CA ALA A 222 -5.85 11.44 -6.85
C ALA A 222 -4.62 12.24 -7.31
N LEU A 223 -4.62 13.53 -6.98
CA LEU A 223 -3.47 14.40 -7.11
C LEU A 223 -3.17 15.01 -5.73
N TYR A 224 -1.89 15.05 -5.38
CA TYR A 224 -1.41 15.65 -4.14
C TYR A 224 -0.45 16.77 -4.49
N GLU A 225 -0.69 17.95 -3.92
CA GLU A 225 0.25 19.06 -3.89
C GLU A 225 0.76 19.16 -2.45
N ILE A 226 2.08 18.98 -2.28
CA ILE A 226 2.74 19.13 -0.97
C ILE A 226 3.46 20.46 -1.00
N ASP A 227 3.13 21.32 -0.05
CA ASP A 227 3.77 22.63 0.10
C ASP A 227 4.04 22.93 1.58
N SER A 228 4.85 23.95 1.82
CA SER A 228 5.17 24.45 3.14
C SER A 228 5.04 25.97 3.17
N VAL A 229 4.58 26.51 4.29
CA VAL A 229 4.52 27.95 4.51
C VAL A 229 5.81 28.47 5.15
N ASP A 230 6.14 29.74 4.90
CA ASP A 230 7.16 30.43 5.69
C ASP A 230 6.74 30.44 7.18
N ALA A 231 7.70 30.28 8.10
CA ALA A 231 7.41 30.17 9.53
C ALA A 231 6.38 29.06 9.88
N ASN A 232 6.63 27.85 9.38
CA ASN A 232 5.89 26.63 9.75
C ASN A 232 6.31 26.12 11.15
N ASP A 233 6.02 26.91 12.19
CA ASP A 233 6.45 26.68 13.58
C ASP A 233 5.33 26.14 14.50
N GLY A 234 4.11 25.99 13.98
CA GLY A 234 2.93 25.58 14.74
C GLY A 234 2.33 26.67 15.64
N GLU A 235 2.90 27.87 15.66
CA GLU A 235 2.45 29.01 16.47
C GLU A 235 1.94 30.16 15.61
N THR A 236 2.57 30.40 14.46
CA THR A 236 2.24 31.47 13.52
C THR A 236 0.95 31.12 12.76
N PRO A 237 -0.12 31.94 12.86
CA PRO A 237 -1.35 31.69 12.13
C PRO A 237 -1.16 31.93 10.63
N HIS A 238 -1.64 30.98 9.81
CA HIS A 238 -1.62 31.05 8.35
C HIS A 238 -3.04 31.02 7.78
N SER A 239 -3.21 31.54 6.56
CA SER A 239 -4.49 31.50 5.83
C SER A 239 -4.25 31.01 4.41
N VAL A 240 -5.08 30.08 3.95
CA VAL A 240 -5.09 29.56 2.58
C VAL A 240 -6.40 29.95 1.91
N THR A 241 -6.31 30.43 0.67
CA THR A 241 -7.48 30.70 -0.17
C THR A 241 -7.45 29.74 -1.34
N VAL A 242 -8.41 28.83 -1.39
CA VAL A 242 -8.56 27.87 -2.48
C VAL A 242 -9.72 28.33 -3.37
N ASN A 243 -9.46 28.41 -4.67
CA ASN A 243 -10.48 28.70 -5.67
C ASN A 243 -11.24 27.40 -6.03
N GLU A 244 -12.03 27.43 -7.10
CA GLU A 244 -12.67 26.23 -7.62
C GLU A 244 -11.62 25.14 -7.94
N VAL A 245 -11.77 23.97 -7.30
CA VAL A 245 -10.93 22.79 -7.53
C VAL A 245 -11.68 21.86 -8.48
N PRO A 246 -11.15 21.60 -9.70
CA PRO A 246 -11.86 20.83 -10.71
C PRO A 246 -11.72 19.33 -10.44
N VAL A 247 -12.47 18.81 -9.48
CA VAL A 247 -12.51 17.39 -9.11
C VAL A 247 -13.93 16.82 -9.26
N GLU A 248 -14.01 15.54 -9.58
CA GLU A 248 -15.30 14.83 -9.74
C GLU A 248 -15.83 14.29 -8.40
N ALA A 249 -14.96 13.99 -7.44
CA ALA A 249 -15.33 13.42 -6.15
C ALA A 249 -15.23 14.45 -5.01
N PHE A 250 -14.03 14.69 -4.50
CA PHE A 250 -13.80 15.64 -3.40
C PHE A 250 -12.35 16.17 -3.42
N TRP A 251 -12.11 17.21 -2.62
CA TRP A 251 -10.78 17.72 -2.30
C TRP A 251 -10.72 18.05 -0.80
N SER A 252 -9.52 18.08 -0.24
CA SER A 252 -9.28 18.43 1.17
C SER A 252 -7.90 19.05 1.36
N ILE A 253 -7.68 19.62 2.55
CA ILE A 253 -6.38 20.11 3.00
C ILE A 253 -6.13 19.48 4.37
N THR A 254 -4.97 18.84 4.52
CA THR A 254 -4.49 18.32 5.81
C THR A 254 -3.26 19.11 6.22
N VAL A 255 -3.20 19.52 7.49
CA VAL A 255 -2.09 20.28 8.11
C VAL A 255 -1.41 19.42 9.15
#